data_AF-A0A9X5BHC1-F1
#
_entry.id   AF-A0A9X5BHC1-F1
#
_cell.length_a   1.000
_cell.length_b   1.000
_cell.length_c   1.000
_cell.angle_alpha   90.00
_cell.angle_beta   90.00
_cell.angle_gamma   90.00
#
_symmetry.space_group_name_H-M   'P 1'
#
loop_
_entity.id
_entity.type
_entity.pdbx_description
1 polymer ?
#
loop_
_entity_poly.entity_id
_entity_poly.type
_entity_poly.pdbx_seq_one_letter_code
_entity_poly.pdbx_strand_id
1 'polypeptide(L)'
;MKEFLKEFKKFISRGNVIDMAVGIIIGSAFTAIVNSLVNDVMMPLLSILTGGLDFAALCFVLGEGDGAATLNYGAFIAAVINFLLIAFVIFTIIKAMNKLSRKKPEAPKEEPPKKKACPFCKEEVAIDAVKCPHCTSVLAEDGLIYVD
;
A
#
# COMPACT_ATOMS: atom_id res chain seq x y z
N MET A 1 4.62 -0.79 -35.71
CA MET A 1 5.15 -1.57 -34.56
C MET A 1 6.33 -0.89 -33.87
N LYS A 2 7.36 -0.38 -34.59
CA LYS A 2 8.49 0.35 -33.97
C LYS A 2 8.10 1.64 -33.25
N GLU A 3 7.15 2.41 -33.80
CA GLU A 3 6.66 3.65 -33.18
C GLU A 3 5.90 3.39 -31.87
N PHE A 4 5.00 2.40 -31.86
CA PHE A 4 4.32 1.95 -30.64
C PHE A 4 5.31 1.49 -29.56
N LEU A 5 6.38 0.75 -29.91
CA LEU A 5 7.41 0.34 -28.95
C LEU A 5 8.22 1.53 -28.41
N LYS A 6 8.46 2.56 -29.20
CA LYS A 6 9.10 3.81 -28.74
C LYS A 6 8.19 4.58 -27.79
N GLU A 7 6.90 4.73 -28.12
CA GLU A 7 5.91 5.39 -27.27
C GLU A 7 5.68 4.62 -25.97
N PHE A 8 5.60 3.30 -26.05
CA PHE A 8 5.49 2.42 -24.89
C PHE A 8 6.72 2.47 -23.99
N LYS A 9 7.93 2.44 -24.57
CA LYS A 9 9.18 2.64 -23.80
C LYS A 9 9.17 4.01 -23.14
N LYS A 10 8.79 5.08 -23.86
CA LYS A 10 8.68 6.43 -23.31
C LYS A 10 7.62 6.55 -22.21
N PHE A 11 6.53 5.79 -22.32
CA PHE A 11 5.46 5.69 -21.32
C PHE A 11 5.95 5.02 -20.04
N ILE A 12 6.60 3.85 -20.16
CA ILE A 12 7.12 3.09 -19.02
C ILE A 12 8.29 3.80 -18.37
N SER A 13 9.17 4.47 -19.11
CA SER A 13 10.30 5.21 -18.54
C SER A 13 9.90 6.39 -17.63
N ARG A 14 8.61 6.66 -17.45
CA ARG A 14 8.12 7.58 -16.43
C ARG A 14 8.25 6.93 -15.05
N GLY A 15 9.23 7.37 -14.26
CA GLY A 15 9.53 6.82 -12.92
C GLY A 15 8.30 6.66 -12.02
N ASN A 16 7.43 7.68 -11.98
CA ASN A 16 6.19 7.64 -11.19
C ASN A 16 5.24 6.46 -11.55
N VAL A 17 5.27 5.98 -12.80
CA VAL A 17 4.44 4.83 -13.23
C VAL A 17 5.08 3.51 -12.81
N ILE A 18 6.42 3.40 -12.89
CA ILE A 18 7.14 2.20 -12.47
C ILE A 18 7.02 2.00 -10.98
N ASP A 19 7.22 3.04 -10.17
CA ASP A 19 7.19 2.94 -8.70
C ASP A 19 5.79 2.56 -8.20
N MET A 20 4.74 3.15 -8.82
CA MET A 20 3.36 2.76 -8.54
C MET A 20 3.08 1.31 -8.94
N ALA A 21 3.54 0.88 -10.12
CA ALA A 21 3.33 -0.49 -10.61
C ALA A 21 4.02 -1.53 -9.70
N VAL A 22 5.26 -1.28 -9.30
CA VAL A 22 6.00 -2.13 -8.36
C VAL A 22 5.28 -2.19 -7.01
N GLY A 23 4.78 -1.06 -6.51
CA GLY A 23 4.00 -1.01 -5.27
C GLY A 23 2.74 -1.87 -5.30
N ILE A 24 1.97 -1.84 -6.40
CA ILE A 24 0.75 -2.66 -6.56
C ILE A 24 1.09 -4.16 -6.66
N ILE A 25 2.14 -4.51 -7.42
CA ILE A 25 2.56 -5.91 -7.60
C ILE A 25 3.02 -6.50 -6.26
N ILE A 26 3.90 -5.79 -5.55
CA ILE A 26 4.37 -6.23 -4.23
C ILE A 26 3.22 -6.26 -3.21
N GLY A 27 2.33 -5.24 -3.25
CA GLY A 27 1.18 -5.17 -2.36
C GLY A 27 0.20 -6.33 -2.55
N SER A 28 -0.09 -6.71 -3.79
CA SER A 28 -0.98 -7.84 -4.09
C SER A 28 -0.36 -9.18 -3.68
N ALA A 29 0.94 -9.39 -3.97
CA ALA A 29 1.66 -10.59 -3.53
C ALA A 29 1.73 -10.69 -1.99
N PHE A 30 2.01 -9.59 -1.29
CA PHE A 30 2.04 -9.57 0.17
C PHE A 30 0.67 -9.86 0.78
N THR A 31 -0.40 -9.29 0.21
CA THR A 31 -1.78 -9.56 0.63
C THR A 31 -2.12 -11.05 0.49
N ALA A 32 -1.69 -11.70 -0.59
CA ALA A 32 -1.88 -13.14 -0.78
C ALA A 32 -1.17 -13.98 0.31
N ILE A 33 0.05 -13.61 0.70
CA ILE A 33 0.79 -14.28 1.79
C ILE A 33 0.06 -14.13 3.12
N VAL A 34 -0.42 -12.92 3.45
CA VAL A 34 -1.17 -12.66 4.68
C VAL A 34 -2.47 -13.46 4.68
N ASN A 35 -3.20 -13.47 3.56
CA ASN A 35 -4.44 -14.24 3.42
C ASN A 35 -4.19 -15.74 3.60
N SER A 36 -3.11 -16.29 3.03
CA SER A 36 -2.76 -17.70 3.21
C SER A 36 -2.42 -18.00 4.68
N LEU A 37 -1.65 -17.13 5.35
CA LEU A 37 -1.36 -17.30 6.77
C LEU A 37 -2.64 -17.31 7.63
N VAL A 38 -3.61 -16.45 7.31
CA VAL A 38 -4.86 -16.40 8.07
C VAL A 38 -5.77 -17.58 7.74
N ASN A 39 -6.06 -17.82 6.46
CA ASN A 39 -7.01 -18.83 6.03
C ASN A 39 -6.48 -20.26 6.20
N ASP A 40 -5.19 -20.49 5.94
CA ASP A 40 -4.62 -21.84 5.90
C ASP A 40 -3.97 -22.24 7.24
N VAL A 41 -3.59 -21.28 8.09
CA VAL A 41 -2.92 -21.57 9.37
C VAL A 41 -3.79 -21.12 10.55
N MET A 42 -4.20 -19.86 10.61
CA MET A 42 -4.92 -19.34 11.78
C MET A 42 -6.35 -19.88 11.90
N MET A 43 -7.10 -19.96 10.79
CA MET A 43 -8.48 -20.46 10.79
C MET A 43 -8.58 -21.92 11.26
N PRO A 44 -7.76 -22.88 10.76
CA PRO A 44 -7.74 -24.23 11.31
C PRO A 44 -7.35 -24.29 12.79
N LEU A 45 -6.37 -23.48 13.21
CA LEU A 45 -5.93 -23.42 14.61
C LEU A 45 -7.06 -22.93 15.52
N LEU A 46 -7.81 -21.92 15.08
CA LEU A 46 -8.98 -21.41 15.79
C LEU A 46 -10.12 -22.42 15.79
N SER A 47 -10.38 -23.10 14.66
CA SER A 47 -11.40 -24.14 14.58
C SER A 47 -11.16 -25.25 15.60
N ILE A 48 -9.91 -25.70 15.78
CA ILE A 48 -9.55 -26.67 16.82
C ILE A 48 -9.80 -26.10 18.23
N LEU A 49 -9.43 -24.85 18.48
CA LEU A 49 -9.63 -24.18 19.77
C LEU A 49 -11.11 -23.94 20.11
N THR A 50 -11.96 -23.66 19.11
CA THR A 50 -13.40 -23.44 19.26
C THR A 50 -14.21 -24.73 19.16
N GLY A 51 -13.57 -25.90 19.08
CA GLY A 51 -14.24 -27.20 19.08
C GLY A 51 -14.87 -27.62 17.75
N GLY A 52 -14.35 -27.13 16.62
CA GLY A 52 -14.83 -27.47 15.27
C GLY A 52 -16.01 -26.64 14.80
N LEU A 53 -16.31 -25.51 15.44
CA LEU A 53 -17.37 -24.60 15.00
C LEU A 53 -17.04 -24.00 13.64
N ASP A 54 -17.74 -24.46 12.60
CA ASP A 54 -17.75 -23.80 11.31
C ASP A 54 -18.82 -22.71 11.31
N PHE A 55 -18.40 -21.47 11.57
CA PHE A 55 -19.29 -20.32 11.55
C PHE A 55 -19.93 -20.13 10.17
N ALA A 56 -19.31 -20.59 9.06
CA ALA A 56 -19.87 -20.44 7.73
C ALA A 56 -21.10 -21.33 7.49
N ALA A 57 -21.24 -22.43 8.26
CA ALA A 57 -22.36 -23.36 8.14
C ALA A 57 -23.66 -22.87 8.82
N LEU A 58 -23.61 -21.75 9.56
CA LEU A 58 -24.78 -21.16 10.20
C LEU A 58 -25.65 -20.45 9.15
N CYS A 59 -26.75 -21.08 8.78
CA CYS A 59 -27.75 -20.53 7.88
C CYS A 59 -29.14 -20.54 8.52
N PHE A 60 -29.94 -19.51 8.23
CA PHE A 60 -31.35 -19.47 8.58
C PHE A 60 -32.16 -19.69 7.30
N VAL A 61 -32.94 -20.76 7.23
CA VAL A 61 -33.78 -21.04 6.05
C VAL A 61 -35.05 -20.21 6.14
N LEU A 62 -35.22 -19.27 5.20
CA LEU A 62 -36.42 -18.45 5.04
C LEU A 62 -37.36 -19.13 4.05
N GLY A 63 -38.01 -20.21 4.48
CA GLY A 63 -39.08 -20.89 3.72
C GLY A 63 -39.15 -22.40 3.92
N GLU A 64 -40.21 -23.02 3.40
CA GLU A 64 -40.39 -24.47 3.35
C GLU A 64 -40.23 -24.96 1.90
N GLY A 65 -39.32 -25.92 1.68
CA GLY A 65 -39.11 -26.59 0.38
C GLY A 65 -37.65 -26.68 -0.06
N ASP A 66 -37.34 -27.67 -0.90
CA ASP A 66 -36.02 -27.86 -1.55
C ASP A 66 -35.72 -26.71 -2.52
N GLY A 67 -35.17 -25.61 -1.98
CA GLY A 67 -34.88 -24.38 -2.73
C GLY A 67 -35.25 -23.08 -2.00
N ALA A 68 -35.71 -23.16 -0.75
CA ALA A 68 -36.01 -21.97 0.06
C ALA A 68 -34.80 -21.04 0.22
N ALA A 69 -35.03 -19.73 0.20
CA ALA A 69 -33.98 -18.74 0.35
C ALA A 69 -33.29 -18.90 1.72
N THR A 70 -31.96 -19.04 1.74
CA THR A 70 -31.20 -19.17 2.98
C THR A 70 -30.47 -17.87 3.30
N LEU A 71 -30.66 -17.37 4.52
CA LEU A 71 -29.93 -16.23 5.06
C LEU A 71 -28.69 -16.77 5.78
N ASN A 72 -27.56 -16.78 5.07
CA ASN A 72 -26.28 -17.32 5.55
C ASN A 72 -25.54 -16.28 6.39
N TYR A 73 -26.10 -15.90 7.55
CA TYR A 73 -25.45 -14.96 8.48
C TYR A 73 -24.10 -15.49 9.00
N GLY A 74 -23.92 -16.81 9.01
CA GLY A 74 -22.67 -17.46 9.33
C GLY A 74 -21.50 -17.05 8.44
N ALA A 75 -21.73 -16.97 7.13
CA ALA A 75 -20.71 -16.51 6.17
C ALA A 75 -20.27 -15.06 6.43
N PHE A 76 -21.20 -14.20 6.87
CA PHE A 76 -20.88 -12.83 7.24
C PHE A 76 -20.02 -12.78 8.52
N ILE A 77 -20.38 -13.53 9.56
CA ILE A 77 -19.60 -13.61 10.80
C ILE A 77 -18.19 -14.16 10.51
N ALA A 78 -18.08 -15.21 9.68
CA ALA A 78 -16.80 -15.75 9.26
C ALA A 78 -15.95 -14.70 8.52
N ALA A 79 -16.54 -13.89 7.64
CA ALA A 79 -15.85 -12.81 6.95
C ALA A 79 -15.36 -11.72 7.92
N VAL A 80 -16.15 -11.35 8.93
CA VAL A 80 -15.75 -10.39 9.98
C VAL A 80 -14.59 -10.94 10.80
N ILE A 81 -14.64 -12.21 11.21
CA ILE A 81 -13.55 -12.86 11.93
C ILE A 81 -12.27 -12.86 11.07
N ASN A 82 -12.36 -13.25 9.80
CA ASN A 82 -11.22 -13.25 8.88
C ASN A 82 -10.59 -11.86 8.75
N PHE A 83 -11.41 -10.82 8.58
CA PHE A 83 -10.94 -9.43 8.52
C PHE A 83 -10.16 -9.03 9.79
N LEU A 84 -10.68 -9.37 10.97
CA LEU A 84 -10.01 -9.09 12.25
C LEU A 84 -8.67 -9.85 12.38
N LEU A 85 -8.61 -11.09 11.88
CA LEU A 85 -7.37 -11.88 11.90
C LEU A 85 -6.31 -11.30 10.95
N ILE A 86 -6.70 -10.92 9.72
CA ILE A 86 -5.80 -10.25 8.77
C ILE A 86 -5.26 -8.96 9.39
N ALA A 87 -6.13 -8.14 9.98
CA ALA A 87 -5.71 -6.92 10.66
C ALA A 87 -4.74 -7.20 11.81
N PHE A 88 -4.99 -8.25 12.62
CA PHE A 88 -4.12 -8.66 13.72
C PHE A 88 -2.74 -9.15 13.24
N VAL A 89 -2.71 -9.95 12.17
CA VAL A 89 -1.46 -10.44 11.56
C VAL A 89 -0.64 -9.28 11.00
N ILE A 90 -1.25 -8.38 10.22
CA ILE A 90 -0.58 -7.19 9.66
C ILE A 90 -0.03 -6.33 10.79
N PHE A 91 -0.83 -6.06 11.82
CA PHE A 91 -0.40 -5.30 12.99
C PHE A 91 0.81 -5.95 13.69
N THR A 92 0.79 -7.27 13.85
CA THR A 92 1.89 -8.03 14.48
C THR A 92 3.17 -7.96 13.65
N ILE A 93 3.07 -8.09 12.32
CA ILE A 93 4.21 -7.98 11.40
C ILE A 93 4.81 -6.56 11.46
N ILE A 94 3.97 -5.52 11.34
CA ILE A 94 4.43 -4.12 11.40
C ILE A 94 5.08 -3.83 12.76
N LYS A 95 4.48 -4.32 13.86
CA LYS A 95 5.05 -4.16 15.21
C LYS A 95 6.39 -4.89 15.36
N ALA A 96 6.52 -6.09 14.80
CA ALA A 96 7.78 -6.84 14.79
C ALA A 96 8.86 -6.12 13.97
N MET A 97 8.51 -5.62 12.79
CA MET A 97 9.39 -4.81 11.95
C MET A 97 9.81 -3.52 12.65
N ASN A 98 8.89 -2.77 13.25
CA ASN A 98 9.21 -1.56 14.00
C ASN A 98 10.10 -1.85 15.22
N LYS A 99 9.94 -3.01 15.87
CA LYS A 99 10.81 -3.44 16.97
C LYS A 99 12.22 -3.82 16.50
N LEU A 100 12.36 -4.43 15.32
CA LEU A 100 13.65 -4.75 14.70
C LEU A 100 14.35 -3.52 14.11
N SER A 101 13.61 -2.66 13.43
CA SER A 101 14.13 -1.43 12.83
C SER A 101 14.58 -0.44 13.89
N ARG A 102 13.96 -0.40 15.08
CA ARG A 102 14.49 0.37 16.23
C ARG A 102 15.87 -0.08 16.73
N LYS A 103 16.36 -1.25 16.32
CA LYS A 103 17.72 -1.74 16.63
C LYS A 103 18.74 -1.47 15.51
N LYS A 104 18.33 -0.95 14.35
CA LYS A 104 19.24 -0.45 13.32
C LYS A 104 19.07 1.07 13.24
N PRO A 105 20.14 1.87 13.16
CA PRO A 105 20.00 3.27 12.77
C PRO A 105 19.26 3.27 11.42
N GLU A 106 18.17 4.03 11.33
CA GLU A 106 17.35 4.11 10.12
C GLU A 106 18.26 4.45 8.94
N ALA A 107 18.37 3.54 7.97
CA ALA A 107 18.86 3.91 6.65
C ALA A 107 17.90 4.98 6.12
N PRO A 108 18.40 6.11 5.57
CA PRO A 108 17.55 7.20 5.16
C PRO A 108 16.47 6.68 4.22
N LYS A 109 15.19 6.81 4.63
CA LYS A 109 14.10 6.78 3.67
C LYS A 109 14.43 7.86 2.66
N GLU A 110 14.36 7.56 1.37
CA GLU A 110 14.46 8.54 0.30
C GLU A 110 13.34 9.57 0.54
N GLU A 111 13.70 10.66 1.21
CA GLU A 111 12.83 11.82 1.38
C GLU A 111 12.65 12.46 0.01
N PRO A 112 11.47 13.03 -0.28
CA PRO A 112 11.24 13.79 -1.50
C PRO A 112 12.37 14.82 -1.69
N PRO A 113 12.77 15.12 -2.94
CA PRO A 113 13.98 15.89 -3.22
C PRO A 113 13.95 17.21 -2.46
N LYS A 114 14.80 17.32 -1.44
CA LYS A 114 14.90 18.52 -0.59
C LYS A 114 15.55 19.72 -1.30
N LYS A 115 15.99 19.53 -2.55
CA LYS A 115 16.74 20.52 -3.32
C LYS A 115 16.13 20.74 -4.70
N LYS A 116 16.07 22.00 -5.13
CA LYS A 116 15.75 22.45 -6.49
C LYS A 116 16.96 23.17 -7.10
N ALA A 117 17.07 23.19 -8.42
CA ALA A 117 18.12 23.96 -9.09
C ALA A 117 17.71 25.44 -9.18
N CYS A 118 18.62 26.35 -8.83
CA CYS A 118 18.39 27.78 -9.02
C CYS A 118 18.32 28.12 -10.52
N PRO A 119 17.27 28.81 -11.02
CA PRO A 119 17.13 29.15 -12.43
C PRO A 119 18.19 30.15 -12.93
N PHE A 120 18.81 30.91 -12.03
CA PHE A 120 19.79 31.95 -12.37
C PHE A 120 21.22 31.40 -12.40
N CYS A 121 21.67 30.76 -11.30
CA CYS A 121 23.05 30.30 -11.15
C CYS A 121 23.24 28.79 -11.30
N LYS A 122 22.15 28.02 -11.50
CA LYS A 122 22.13 26.55 -11.67
C LYS A 122 22.65 25.72 -10.51
N GLU A 123 22.99 26.36 -9.39
CA GLU A 123 23.41 25.68 -8.17
C GLU A 123 22.22 25.05 -7.43
N GLU A 124 22.49 23.97 -6.68
CA GLU A 124 21.47 23.31 -5.87
C GLU A 124 21.09 24.17 -4.64
N VAL A 125 19.80 24.43 -4.47
CA VAL A 125 19.24 25.21 -3.37
C VAL A 125 18.10 24.47 -2.71
N ALA A 126 17.78 24.78 -1.46
CA ALA A 126 16.66 24.15 -0.77
C ALA A 126 15.33 24.40 -1.52
N ILE A 127 14.42 23.42 -1.50
CA ILE A 127 13.17 23.49 -2.28
C ILE A 127 12.28 24.67 -1.85
N ASP A 128 12.36 25.06 -0.58
CA ASP A 128 11.66 26.15 0.08
C ASP A 128 12.48 27.46 0.12
N ALA A 129 13.65 27.49 -0.53
CA ALA A 129 14.47 28.71 -0.57
C ALA A 129 13.76 29.81 -1.37
N VAL A 130 13.39 30.89 -0.68
CA VAL A 130 12.87 32.14 -1.29
C VAL A 130 13.99 33.00 -1.89
N LYS A 131 15.24 32.78 -1.45
CA LYS A 131 16.41 33.51 -1.94
C LYS A 131 17.59 32.56 -2.12
N CYS A 132 18.29 32.66 -3.25
CA CYS A 132 19.45 31.84 -3.53
C CYS A 132 20.67 32.30 -2.69
N PRO A 133 21.35 31.42 -1.93
CA PRO A 133 22.53 31.78 -1.15
C PRO A 133 23.77 32.06 -2.01
N HIS A 134 23.82 31.55 -3.25
CA HIS A 134 24.98 31.69 -4.14
C HIS A 134 24.96 32.99 -4.94
N CYS A 135 23.81 33.32 -5.54
CA CYS A 135 23.68 34.49 -6.41
C CYS A 135 22.72 35.55 -5.88
N THR A 136 22.16 35.38 -4.68
CA THR A 136 21.23 36.32 -4.01
C THR A 136 19.96 36.66 -4.78
N SER A 137 19.66 35.94 -5.87
CA SER A 137 18.43 36.07 -6.63
C SER A 137 17.22 35.63 -5.80
N VAL A 138 16.09 36.30 -6.02
CA VAL A 138 14.81 35.93 -5.43
C VAL A 138 14.24 34.79 -6.26
N LEU A 139 13.95 33.67 -5.60
CA LEU A 139 13.38 32.47 -6.19
C LEU A 139 11.88 32.53 -5.97
N ALA A 140 11.13 32.93 -7.00
CA ALA A 140 9.67 32.91 -6.94
C ALA A 140 9.18 31.45 -6.83
N GLU A 141 8.13 31.22 -6.02
CA GLU A 141 7.53 29.91 -5.86
C GLU A 141 7.08 29.33 -7.20
N ASP A 142 7.26 28.02 -7.33
CA ASP A 142 7.31 27.31 -8.59
C ASP A 142 5.96 27.39 -9.33
N GLY A 143 5.88 28.10 -10.46
CA GLY A 143 4.80 27.87 -11.44
C GLY A 143 4.33 29.02 -12.33
N LEU A 144 4.57 30.29 -11.98
CA LEU A 144 4.18 31.40 -12.85
C LEU A 144 5.40 32.19 -13.31
N ILE A 145 5.80 31.84 -14.53
CA ILE A 145 6.50 32.73 -15.44
C ILE A 145 5.56 33.94 -15.64
N TYR A 146 5.68 34.97 -14.81
CA TYR A 146 5.23 36.30 -15.24
C TYR A 146 6.32 36.81 -16.20
N VAL A 147 6.16 36.42 -17.46
CA VAL A 147 6.46 37.34 -18.57
C VAL A 147 5.53 38.54 -18.37
N ASP A 148 6.11 39.72 -18.52
CA ASP A 148 5.52 41.05 -18.30
C ASP A 148 4.04 41.18 -18.71
#